data_AF-A0A450YP36-F1
#
_entry.id   AF-A0A450YP36-F1
#
_cell.length_a   1.000
_cell.length_b   1.000
_cell.length_c   1.000
_cell.angle_alpha   90.00
_cell.angle_beta   90.00
_cell.angle_gamma   90.00
#
_symmetry.space_group_name_H-M   'P 1'
#
loop_
_entity.id
_entity.type
_entity.pdbx_description
1 polymer ?
#
loop_
_entity_poly.entity_id
_entity_poly.type
_entity_poly.pdbx_seq_one_letter_code
_entity_poly.pdbx_strand_id
1 'polypeptide(L)'
;MYRQGGGDIIFSLEMISHIRHKLRLLRRLRESGARLILSENCAADGYSGERTVFGGSMSLCTVSELVHDVEAAGWEIRWMRDRRFHSLRTLSLWKQNLDRVYGEREPPGQLGILRNHVHAALPSPVEWCRSFPP
;
A
#
# COMPACT_ATOMS: atom_id res chain seq x y z
N MET A 1 14.24 22.10 -27.80
CA MET A 1 14.91 21.65 -26.55
C MET A 1 14.19 22.32 -25.38
N TYR A 2 13.11 21.70 -24.88
CA TYR A 2 12.31 22.26 -23.79
C TYR A 2 12.50 21.38 -22.55
N ARG A 3 13.34 21.83 -21.61
CA ARG A 3 13.19 21.45 -20.20
C ARG A 3 12.14 22.40 -19.63
N GLN A 4 10.87 22.00 -19.65
CA GLN A 4 9.81 22.77 -19.01
C GLN A 4 8.93 21.86 -18.16
N GLY A 5 8.88 22.18 -16.86
CA GLY A 5 7.87 21.70 -15.94
C GLY A 5 8.23 20.49 -15.08
N GLY A 6 9.51 20.25 -14.78
CA GLY A 6 9.90 19.17 -13.87
C GLY A 6 9.21 19.35 -12.52
N GLY A 7 8.31 18.44 -12.17
CA GLY A 7 7.78 18.40 -10.82
C GLY A 7 8.96 18.16 -9.87
N ASP A 8 9.20 19.08 -8.94
CA ASP A 8 10.29 18.92 -7.99
C ASP A 8 10.10 17.65 -7.14
N ILE A 9 8.83 17.32 -6.86
CA ILE A 9 8.41 16.23 -5.97
C ILE A 9 7.18 15.54 -6.56
N ILE A 10 7.24 14.22 -6.67
CA ILE A 10 6.11 13.35 -7.01
C ILE A 10 5.62 12.69 -5.73
N PHE A 11 4.30 12.65 -5.54
CA PHE A 11 3.66 11.85 -4.49
C PHE A 11 2.98 10.65 -5.14
N SER A 12 3.36 9.44 -4.73
CA SER A 12 2.71 8.19 -5.12
C SER A 12 2.24 7.52 -3.85
N LEU A 13 0.93 7.60 -3.59
CA LEU A 13 0.30 7.11 -2.36
C LEU A 13 -0.64 5.96 -2.70
N GLU A 14 -0.33 4.76 -2.21
CA GLU A 14 -1.15 3.55 -2.34
C GLU A 14 -1.59 3.25 -3.78
N MET A 15 -0.70 3.51 -4.74
CA MET A 15 -0.98 3.40 -6.17
C MET A 15 -0.26 2.21 -6.80
N ILE A 16 0.96 1.89 -6.36
CA ILE A 16 1.82 0.89 -6.99
C ILE A 16 1.22 -0.52 -6.89
N SER A 17 0.51 -0.83 -5.82
CA SER A 17 -0.20 -2.10 -5.67
C SER A 17 -1.25 -2.35 -6.77
N HIS A 18 -1.79 -1.31 -7.40
CA HIS A 18 -2.72 -1.43 -8.53
C HIS A 18 -2.03 -1.59 -9.89
N ILE A 19 -0.71 -1.49 -9.94
CA ILE A 19 0.07 -1.46 -11.18
C ILE A 19 0.78 -2.80 -11.37
N ARG A 20 0.57 -3.41 -12.55
CA ARG A 20 1.21 -4.68 -12.92
C ARG A 20 2.72 -4.51 -13.17
N HIS A 21 3.11 -3.47 -13.90
CA HIS A 21 4.51 -3.22 -14.26
C HIS A 21 5.12 -2.09 -13.40
N LYS A 22 5.38 -2.39 -12.12
CA LYS A 22 5.79 -1.43 -11.08
C LYS A 22 7.10 -0.70 -11.43
N LEU A 23 8.17 -1.42 -11.75
CA LEU A 23 9.43 -0.85 -12.24
C LEU A 23 9.25 0.11 -13.43
N ARG A 24 8.41 -0.25 -14.42
CA ARG A 24 8.17 0.61 -15.59
C ARG A 24 7.52 1.92 -15.20
N LEU A 25 6.55 1.89 -14.28
CA LEU A 25 5.96 3.11 -13.73
C LEU A 25 7.02 3.95 -13.01
N LEU A 26 7.80 3.34 -12.11
CA LEU A 26 8.83 4.05 -11.34
C LEU A 26 9.87 4.75 -12.22
N ARG A 27 10.26 4.14 -13.35
CA ARG A 27 11.13 4.77 -14.37
C ARG A 27 10.49 5.99 -15.01
N ARG A 28 9.21 5.90 -15.38
CA ARG A 28 8.47 7.06 -15.93
C ARG A 28 8.34 8.19 -14.92
N LEU A 29 8.13 7.86 -13.64
CA LEU A 29 8.14 8.85 -12.58
C LEU A 29 9.52 9.49 -12.46
N ARG A 30 10.61 8.71 -12.57
CA ARG A 30 11.98 9.22 -12.51
C ARG A 30 12.30 10.21 -13.63
N GLU A 31 11.83 9.91 -14.84
CA GLU A 31 11.95 10.80 -16.00
C GLU A 31 11.19 12.12 -15.81
N SER A 32 10.14 12.12 -14.98
CA SER A 32 9.22 13.24 -14.81
C SER A 32 9.52 14.13 -13.59
N GLY A 33 10.30 13.63 -12.61
CA GLY A 33 10.50 14.34 -11.35
C GLY A 33 11.83 14.07 -10.66
N ALA A 34 12.26 15.05 -9.88
CA ALA A 34 13.55 15.00 -9.18
C ALA A 34 13.49 14.19 -7.88
N ARG A 35 12.36 14.20 -7.18
CA ARG A 35 12.14 13.53 -5.88
C ARG A 35 10.83 12.74 -5.90
N LEU A 36 10.79 11.65 -5.13
CA LEU A 36 9.62 10.80 -4.97
C LEU A 36 9.33 10.61 -3.48
N ILE A 37 8.08 10.87 -3.09
CA ILE A 37 7.52 10.42 -1.82
C ILE A 37 6.57 9.28 -2.15
N LEU A 38 6.93 8.09 -1.69
CA LEU A 38 6.20 6.85 -1.90
C LEU A 38 5.60 6.37 -0.57
N SER A 39 4.29 6.11 -0.55
CA SER A 39 3.62 5.33 0.49
C SER A 39 2.94 4.17 -0.20
N GLU A 40 3.16 2.95 0.28
CA GLU A 40 2.54 1.77 -0.30
C GLU A 40 2.37 0.67 0.74
N ASN A 41 1.25 -0.04 0.65
CA ASN A 41 1.06 -1.32 1.32
C ASN A 41 1.92 -2.38 0.64
N CYS A 42 2.82 -2.98 1.42
CA CYS A 42 3.66 -4.09 1.00
C CYS A 42 3.37 -5.33 1.84
N ALA A 43 3.55 -6.49 1.22
CA ALA A 43 3.86 -7.72 1.93
C ALA A 43 5.24 -7.55 2.61
N ALA A 44 5.48 -8.19 3.74
CA ALA A 44 6.85 -8.40 4.20
C ALA A 44 7.58 -9.40 3.28
N ASP A 45 8.88 -9.60 3.50
CA ASP A 45 9.72 -10.42 2.62
C ASP A 45 9.60 -11.94 2.89
N GLY A 46 8.81 -12.33 3.88
CA GLY A 46 8.61 -13.73 4.28
C GLY A 46 7.28 -14.32 3.83
N TYR A 47 6.43 -13.56 3.13
CA TYR A 47 5.10 -14.03 2.78
C TYR A 47 5.10 -15.18 1.81
N SER A 48 4.34 -16.21 2.15
CA SER A 48 4.01 -17.31 1.26
C SER A 48 2.54 -17.37 0.85
N GLY A 49 1.70 -16.45 1.34
CA GLY A 49 0.27 -16.41 1.02
C GLY A 49 -0.06 -15.63 -0.26
N GLU A 50 -1.35 -15.46 -0.52
CA GLU A 50 -1.83 -14.76 -1.70
C GLU A 50 -1.52 -13.25 -1.61
N ARG A 51 -0.72 -12.75 -2.57
CA ARG A 51 -0.36 -11.33 -2.67
C ARG A 51 -1.38 -10.50 -3.45
N THR A 52 -2.38 -11.14 -4.03
CA THR A 52 -3.49 -10.49 -4.70
C THR A 52 -4.59 -10.21 -3.67
N VAL A 53 -4.91 -8.95 -3.45
CA VAL A 53 -5.84 -8.51 -2.39
C VAL A 53 -6.94 -7.61 -2.94
N PHE A 54 -7.89 -7.24 -2.07
CA PHE A 54 -9.00 -6.34 -2.38
C PHE A 54 -9.79 -6.77 -3.63
N GLY A 55 -10.26 -8.02 -3.59
CA GLY A 55 -11.06 -8.62 -4.66
C GLY A 55 -10.34 -8.72 -6.01
N GLY A 56 -9.02 -8.92 -6.02
CA GLY A 56 -8.24 -9.07 -7.25
C GLY A 56 -7.69 -7.77 -7.84
N SER A 57 -8.04 -6.62 -7.26
CA SER A 57 -7.71 -5.31 -7.84
C SER A 57 -6.32 -4.78 -7.42
N MET A 58 -5.69 -5.42 -6.44
CA MET A 58 -4.38 -5.06 -5.91
C MET A 58 -3.47 -6.27 -5.91
N SER A 59 -2.20 -6.06 -6.27
CA SER A 59 -1.13 -7.04 -6.17
C SER A 59 0.02 -6.41 -5.39
N LEU A 60 0.18 -6.89 -4.15
CA LEU A 60 1.23 -6.45 -3.25
C LEU A 60 2.59 -6.98 -3.72
N CYS A 61 3.60 -6.13 -3.69
CA CYS A 61 4.99 -6.57 -3.70
C CYS A 61 5.48 -6.72 -2.26
N THR A 62 6.58 -7.42 -2.08
CA THR A 62 7.29 -7.41 -0.79
C THR A 62 8.05 -6.09 -0.62
N VAL A 63 8.53 -5.82 0.59
CA VAL A 63 9.35 -4.63 0.88
C VAL A 63 10.64 -4.66 0.04
N SER A 64 11.35 -5.79 0.00
CA SER A 64 12.58 -5.93 -0.77
C SER A 64 12.35 -5.85 -2.28
N GLU A 65 11.25 -6.40 -2.79
CA GLU A 65 10.87 -6.22 -4.20
C GLU A 65 10.64 -4.75 -4.54
N LEU A 66 9.95 -4.00 -3.68
CA LEU A 66 9.72 -2.57 -3.89
C LEU A 66 11.01 -1.76 -3.83
N VAL A 67 11.87 -2.04 -2.84
CA VAL A 67 13.18 -1.40 -2.70
C VAL A 67 14.01 -1.63 -3.96
N HIS A 68 14.09 -2.88 -4.42
CA HIS A 68 14.79 -3.23 -5.64
C HIS A 68 14.25 -2.47 -6.86
N ASP A 69 12.93 -2.45 -7.05
CA ASP A 69 12.29 -1.76 -8.18
C ASP A 69 12.52 -0.23 -8.14
N VAL A 70 12.53 0.38 -6.95
CA VAL A 70 12.81 1.80 -6.75
C VAL A 70 14.25 2.12 -7.14
N GLU A 71 15.22 1.36 -6.66
CA GLU A 71 16.64 1.55 -6.98
C GLU A 71 16.92 1.26 -8.45
N ALA A 72 16.36 0.19 -9.02
CA ALA A 72 16.49 -0.19 -10.42
C ALA A 72 15.81 0.81 -11.39
N ALA A 73 14.92 1.66 -10.89
CA ALA A 73 14.36 2.80 -11.62
C ALA A 73 15.26 4.05 -11.58
N GLY A 74 16.38 4.03 -10.85
CA GLY A 74 17.33 5.14 -10.72
C GLY A 74 16.96 6.14 -9.63
N TRP A 75 16.14 5.72 -8.65
CA TRP A 75 15.90 6.49 -7.43
C TRP A 75 16.91 6.12 -6.36
N GLU A 76 17.26 7.08 -5.51
CA GLU A 76 18.05 6.85 -4.30
C GLU A 76 17.12 6.94 -3.09
N ILE A 77 17.07 5.88 -2.28
CA ILE A 77 16.24 5.84 -1.08
C ILE A 77 16.94 6.63 0.04
N ARG A 78 16.46 7.84 0.30
CA ARG A 78 17.00 8.70 1.38
C ARG A 78 16.47 8.35 2.76
N TRP A 79 15.23 7.87 2.83
CA TRP A 79 14.56 7.53 4.07
C TRP A 79 13.42 6.56 3.82
N MET A 80 13.27 5.58 4.70
CA MET A 80 12.19 4.59 4.68
C MET A 80 11.73 4.33 6.10
N ARG A 81 10.43 4.11 6.29
CA ARG A 81 9.85 3.80 7.59
C ARG A 81 8.62 2.93 7.44
N ASP A 82 8.56 1.89 8.26
CA ASP A 82 7.34 1.12 8.47
C ASP A 82 6.29 1.96 9.25
N ARG A 83 5.11 2.11 8.65
CA ARG A 83 3.97 2.83 9.21
C ARG A 83 2.81 1.92 9.63
N ARG A 84 2.96 0.60 9.58
CA ARG A 84 1.87 -0.36 9.83
C ARG A 84 1.17 -0.15 11.16
N PHE A 85 1.92 0.08 12.23
CA PHE A 85 1.36 0.43 13.55
C PHE A 85 0.53 1.72 13.55
N HIS A 86 0.89 2.71 12.73
CA HIS A 86 0.14 3.97 12.63
C HIS A 86 -1.19 3.75 11.90
N SER A 87 -1.24 2.77 10.98
CA SER A 87 -2.46 2.40 10.25
C SER A 87 -3.52 1.73 11.12
N LEU A 88 -3.17 1.20 12.30
CA LEU A 88 -4.13 0.60 13.24
C LEU A 88 -5.25 1.58 13.64
N ARG A 89 -4.92 2.87 13.80
CA ARG A 89 -5.93 3.90 14.08
C ARG A 89 -6.96 3.99 12.95
N THR A 90 -6.51 3.91 11.71
CA THR A 90 -7.39 3.93 10.54
C THR A 90 -8.33 2.72 10.52
N LEU A 91 -7.81 1.52 10.83
CA LEU A 91 -8.64 0.31 10.92
C LEU A 91 -9.73 0.44 12.00
N SER A 92 -9.38 0.98 13.18
CA SER A 92 -10.37 1.24 14.23
C SER A 92 -11.46 2.23 13.81
N LEU A 93 -11.09 3.30 13.10
CA LEU A 93 -12.06 4.27 12.56
C LEU A 93 -12.94 3.66 11.47
N TRP A 94 -12.38 2.79 10.62
CA TRP A 94 -13.16 2.06 9.63
C TRP A 94 -14.16 1.11 10.27
N LYS A 95 -13.77 0.37 11.33
CA LYS A 95 -14.72 -0.45 12.09
C LYS A 95 -15.89 0.38 12.59
N GLN A 96 -15.61 1.47 13.30
CA GLN A 96 -16.64 2.34 13.85
C GLN A 96 -17.59 2.86 12.77
N ASN A 97 -17.06 3.25 11.62
CA ASN A 97 -17.86 3.74 10.51
C ASN A 97 -18.71 2.64 9.85
N LEU A 98 -18.14 1.45 9.65
CA LEU A 98 -18.87 0.30 9.09
C LEU A 98 -20.00 -0.13 10.02
N ASP A 99 -19.72 -0.26 11.31
CA ASP A 99 -20.73 -0.62 12.32
C ASP A 99 -21.82 0.45 12.41
N ARG A 100 -21.46 1.75 12.35
CA ARG A 100 -22.44 2.85 12.36
C ARG A 100 -23.37 2.85 11.16
N VAL A 101 -22.86 2.58 9.95
CA VAL A 101 -23.64 2.67 8.71
C VAL A 101 -24.43 1.38 8.44
N TYR A 102 -23.80 0.23 8.67
CA TYR A 102 -24.36 -1.06 8.29
C TYR A 102 -24.94 -1.84 9.47
N GLY A 103 -24.51 -1.57 10.70
CA GLY A 103 -24.84 -2.40 11.86
C GLY A 103 -24.41 -3.84 11.60
N GLU A 104 -25.28 -4.80 11.89
CA GLU A 104 -25.03 -6.23 11.61
C GLU A 104 -25.20 -6.61 10.13
N ARG A 105 -25.65 -5.70 9.25
CA ARG A 105 -25.86 -6.03 7.83
C ARG A 105 -24.54 -6.13 7.10
N GLU A 106 -24.45 -7.04 6.13
CA GLU A 106 -23.26 -7.16 5.28
C GLU A 106 -23.15 -5.95 4.32
N PRO A 107 -22.02 -5.22 4.32
CA PRO A 107 -21.81 -4.13 3.36
C PRO A 107 -21.65 -4.67 1.92
N PRO A 108 -22.10 -3.92 0.91
CA PRO A 108 -22.02 -4.39 -0.47
C PRO A 108 -20.58 -4.36 -1.02
N GLY A 109 -20.26 -5.33 -1.87
CA GLY A 109 -19.05 -5.34 -2.71
C GLY A 109 -17.75 -5.21 -1.91
N GLN A 110 -16.88 -4.29 -2.32
CA GLN A 110 -15.56 -4.08 -1.71
C GLN A 110 -15.63 -3.60 -0.25
N LEU A 111 -16.77 -3.05 0.20
CA LEU A 111 -16.95 -2.67 1.60
C LEU A 111 -17.10 -3.89 2.51
N GLY A 112 -17.63 -5.00 2.01
CA GLY A 112 -17.66 -6.27 2.76
C GLY A 112 -16.26 -6.85 2.91
N ILE A 113 -15.44 -6.79 1.84
CA ILE A 113 -14.02 -7.17 1.90
C ILE A 113 -13.26 -6.31 2.92
N LEU A 114 -13.50 -5.00 2.92
CA LEU A 114 -12.93 -4.09 3.91
C LEU A 114 -13.36 -4.46 5.35
N ARG A 115 -14.64 -4.82 5.54
CA ARG A 115 -15.15 -5.27 6.86
C ARG A 115 -14.44 -6.53 7.33
N ASN A 116 -14.30 -7.53 6.46
CA ASN A 116 -13.58 -8.77 6.76
C ASN A 116 -12.12 -8.49 7.13
N HIS A 117 -11.46 -7.59 6.40
CA HIS A 117 -10.09 -7.17 6.71
C HIS A 117 -9.97 -6.54 8.11
N VAL A 118 -10.88 -5.62 8.44
CA VAL A 118 -10.94 -4.97 9.76
C VAL A 118 -11.22 -5.99 10.88
N HIS A 119 -12.14 -6.93 10.65
CA HIS A 119 -12.47 -7.99 11.61
C HIS A 119 -11.34 -8.99 11.82
N ALA A 120 -10.52 -9.25 10.80
CA ALA A 120 -9.33 -10.08 10.95
C ALA A 120 -8.21 -9.36 11.72
N ALA A 121 -8.07 -8.03 11.54
CA ALA A 121 -6.96 -7.27 12.11
C ALA A 121 -7.17 -6.88 13.58
N LEU A 122 -8.36 -6.39 13.94
CA LEU A 122 -8.59 -5.77 15.25
C LEU A 122 -8.65 -6.71 16.47
N PRO A 123 -8.89 -8.03 16.37
CA PRO A 123 -8.80 -8.93 17.53
C PRO A 123 -7.41 -9.03 18.13
N SER A 124 -6.36 -8.92 17.32
CA SER A 124 -4.96 -8.92 17.78
C SER A 124 -4.12 -7.95 16.92
N PRO A 125 -4.30 -6.63 17.07
CA PRO A 125 -3.80 -5.64 16.11
C PRO A 125 -2.27 -5.55 16.08
N VAL A 126 -1.62 -5.74 17.23
CA VAL A 126 -0.15 -5.77 17.31
C VAL A 126 0.41 -7.00 16.63
N GLU A 127 -0.20 -8.16 16.87
CA GLU A 127 0.18 -9.41 16.23
C GLU A 127 -0.08 -9.34 14.74
N TRP A 128 -1.24 -8.84 14.33
CA TRP A 128 -1.59 -8.60 12.93
C TRP A 128 -0.60 -7.67 12.25
N CYS A 129 -0.15 -6.59 12.91
CA CYS A 129 0.94 -5.76 12.37
C CYS A 129 2.27 -6.52 12.25
N ARG A 130 2.53 -7.50 13.12
CA ARG A 130 3.75 -8.33 13.05
C ARG A 130 3.62 -9.45 12.03
N SER A 131 2.41 -9.91 11.76
CA SER A 131 2.11 -11.13 11.03
C SER A 131 1.46 -10.93 9.67
N PHE A 132 0.98 -9.71 9.31
CA PHE A 132 0.09 -9.56 8.15
C PHE A 132 0.35 -8.40 7.15
N PRO A 133 0.20 -8.72 5.84
CA PRO A 133 0.58 -10.03 5.36
C PRO A 133 2.09 -10.12 5.65
N PRO A 134 2.65 -11.29 5.94
CA PRO A 134 4.09 -11.43 5.93
C PRO A 134 4.69 -10.97 4.62
#